data_AF-T0ZQJ7-F1
#
_entry.id   AF-T0ZQJ7-F1
#
_cell.length_a   1.000
_cell.length_b   1.000
_cell.length_c   1.000
_cell.angle_alpha   90.00
_cell.angle_beta   90.00
_cell.angle_gamma   90.00
#
_symmetry.space_group_name_H-M   'P 1'
#
loop_
_entity.id
_entity.type
_entity.pdbx_description
1 polymer ?
#
loop_
_entity_poly.entity_id
_entity_poly.type
_entity_poly.pdbx_seq_one_letter_code
_entity_poly.pdbx_strand_id
1 'polypeptide(L)' 'MPRKCPFRFDLSDAERARLEATARKYTSPYRDVIRAKIVLYAAAGLENDEIAARLDTPRQI' A
#
# COMPACT_ATOMS: atom_id res chain seq x y z
N MET A 1 4.99 13.54 -1.66
CA MET A 1 5.52 12.26 -2.19
C MET A 1 5.84 12.43 -3.66
N PRO A 2 6.92 11.81 -4.18
CA PRO A 2 7.16 11.76 -5.63
C PRO A 2 6.00 11.04 -6.32
N ARG A 3 5.56 11.55 -7.48
CA ARG A 3 4.43 10.98 -8.26
C ARG A 3 4.66 9.53 -8.68
N LYS A 4 5.92 9.20 -8.99
CA LYS A 4 6.37 7.86 -9.33
C LYS A 4 7.25 7.31 -8.22
N CYS A 5 6.99 6.08 -7.80
CA CYS A 5 7.92 5.30 -6.99
C CYS A 5 9.04 4.80 -7.91
N PRO A 6 10.30 5.20 -7.70
CA PRO A 6 11.43 4.68 -8.49
C PRO A 6 11.86 3.27 -8.06
N PHE A 7 11.28 2.74 -6.98
CA PHE A 7 11.63 1.44 -6.42
C PHE A 7 10.53 0.42 -6.74
N ARG A 8 10.90 -0.62 -7.48
CA ARG A 8 10.13 -1.88 -7.51
C ARG A 8 10.77 -2.81 -6.49
N PHE A 9 9.95 -3.34 -5.61
CA PHE A 9 10.36 -4.35 -4.64
C PHE A 9 9.44 -5.55 -4.78
N ASP A 10 10.04 -6.72 -4.88
CA ASP A 10 9.32 -7.99 -4.88
C ASP A 10 9.10 -8.44 -3.45
N LEU A 11 7.83 -8.66 -3.08
CA LEU A 11 7.48 -9.23 -1.79
C LEU A 11 7.58 -10.75 -1.90
N SER A 12 8.22 -11.39 -0.92
CA SER A 12 8.08 -12.84 -0.74
C SER A 12 6.64 -13.21 -0.40
N ASP A 13 6.23 -14.45 -0.66
CA ASP A 13 4.89 -14.93 -0.33
C ASP A 13 4.55 -14.75 1.16
N ALA A 14 5.54 -14.93 2.04
CA ALA A 14 5.37 -14.74 3.48
C ALA A 14 5.13 -13.26 3.85
N GLU A 15 5.83 -12.32 3.21
CA GLU A 15 5.60 -10.88 3.42
C GLU A 15 4.25 -10.45 2.87
N ARG A 16 3.89 -10.94 1.68
CA ARG A 16 2.60 -10.68 1.05
C ARG A 16 1.46 -11.16 1.94
N ALA A 17 1.53 -12.38 2.47
CA ALA A 17 0.53 -12.93 3.37
C ALA A 17 0.38 -12.10 4.66
N ARG A 18 1.48 -11.62 5.25
CA ARG A 18 1.45 -10.76 6.45
C ARG A 18 0.78 -9.40 6.17
N LEU A 19 1.09 -8.80 5.03
CA LEU A 19 0.50 -7.53 4.62
C LEU A 19 -0.99 -7.70 4.31
N GLU A 20 -1.39 -8.77 3.63
CA GLU A 20 -2.80 -9.09 3.36
C GLU A 20 -3.58 -9.35 4.65
N ALA A 21 -3.00 -10.09 5.61
CA ALA A 21 -3.61 -10.32 6.91
C ALA A 21 -3.82 -8.99 7.66
N THR A 22 -2.86 -8.08 7.60
CA THR A 22 -2.98 -6.74 8.21
C THR A 22 -4.03 -5.90 7.50
N ALA A 23 -4.08 -5.92 6.17
CA ALA A 23 -5.04 -5.16 5.37
C ALA A 23 -6.51 -5.60 5.58
N ARG A 24 -6.72 -6.84 6.06
CA ARG A 24 -8.05 -7.42 6.37
C ARG A 24 -8.47 -7.27 7.83
N LYS A 25 -7.57 -6.87 8.74
CA LYS A 25 -7.88 -6.73 10.17
C LYS A 25 -8.61 -5.42 10.45
N TYR A 26 -9.86 -5.54 10.90
CA TYR A 26 -10.69 -4.40 11.31
C TYR A 26 -10.35 -3.83 12.69
N THR A 27 -9.56 -4.54 13.49
CA THR A 27 -9.12 -4.10 14.84
C THR A 27 -7.74 -3.44 14.85
N SER A 28 -7.02 -3.46 13.73
CA SER A 28 -5.73 -2.81 13.60
C SER A 28 -5.90 -1.29 13.43
N PRO A 29 -4.93 -0.46 13.89
CA PRO A 29 -4.97 0.97 13.63
C PRO A 29 -5.12 1.26 12.14
N TYR A 30 -6.01 2.20 11.79
CA TYR A 30 -6.29 2.57 10.39
C TYR A 30 -5.02 2.84 9.57
N ARG A 31 -4.02 3.50 10.18
CA ARG A 31 -2.71 3.77 9.55
C ARG A 31 -1.96 2.52 9.11
N ASP A 32 -2.06 1.42 9.86
CA ASP A 32 -1.32 0.19 9.57
C ASP A 32 -2.01 -0.59 8.45
N VAL A 33 -3.35 -0.59 8.44
CA VAL A 33 -4.17 -1.13 7.34
C VAL A 33 -3.88 -0.38 6.04
N ILE A 34 -3.86 0.95 6.08
CA ILE A 34 -3.57 1.79 4.91
C ILE A 34 -2.13 1.57 4.42
N ARG A 35 -1.13 1.55 5.31
CA ARG A 35 0.25 1.25 4.92
C ARG A 35 0.41 -0.14 4.31
N ALA A 36 -0.24 -1.15 4.85
CA ALA A 36 -0.19 -2.49 4.28
C ALA A 36 -0.75 -2.52 2.85
N LYS A 37 -1.87 -1.83 2.60
CA LYS A 37 -2.43 -1.69 1.24
C LYS A 37 -1.51 -0.92 0.30
N ILE A 38 -0.90 0.17 0.75
CA ILE A 38 0.09 0.94 -0.05
C ILE A 38 1.22 0.03 -0.52
N VAL A 39 1.81 -0.76 0.39
CA VAL A 39 2.93 -1.65 0.07
C VAL A 39 2.51 -2.76 -0.90
N LEU A 40 1.32 -3.35 -0.71
CA LEU A 40 0.79 -4.36 -1.64
C LEU A 40 0.58 -3.82 -3.06
N TYR A 41 0.04 -2.60 -3.19
CA TYR A 41 -0.18 -1.97 -4.49
C TYR A 41 1.13 -1.51 -5.14
N ALA A 42 2.07 -0.99 -4.36
CA ALA A 42 3.38 -0.61 -4.87
C ALA A 42 4.17 -1.84 -5.38
N ALA A 43 4.10 -2.97 -4.66
CA ALA A 43 4.69 -4.24 -5.11
C ALA A 43 4.01 -4.79 -6.38
N ALA A 44 2.71 -4.52 -6.57
CA ALA A 44 2.00 -4.83 -7.81
C ALA A 44 2.33 -3.85 -8.97
N GLY A 45 3.20 -2.86 -8.73
CA GLY A 45 3.69 -1.94 -9.74
C GLY A 45 2.83 -0.70 -9.98
N LEU A 46 1.86 -0.41 -9.12
CA LEU A 46 1.01 0.79 -9.23
C LEU A 46 1.79 2.06 -8.87
N GLU A 47 1.48 3.16 -9.55
CA GLU A 47 2.05 4.47 -9.23
C GLU A 47 1.41 5.09 -7.98
N ASN A 48 2.11 6.00 -7.30
CA ASN A 48 1.61 6.59 -6.06
C ASN A 48 0.28 7.32 -6.23
N ASP A 49 0.07 7.97 -7.37
CA ASP A 49 -1.19 8.67 -7.66
C ASP A 49 -2.35 7.67 -7.83
N GLU A 50 -2.11 6.50 -8.44
CA GLU A 50 -3.11 5.43 -8.56
C GLU A 50 -3.44 4.80 -7.20
N ILE A 51 -2.41 4.62 -6.36
CA ILE A 51 -2.57 4.11 -4.99
C ILE A 51 -3.38 5.09 -4.15
N ALA A 52 -3.05 6.39 -4.20
CA ALA A 52 -3.74 7.43 -3.47
C ALA A 52 -5.22 7.53 -3.89
N ALA A 53 -5.51 7.41 -5.20
CA ALA A 53 -6.88 7.39 -5.70
C ALA A 53 -7.67 6.16 -5.21
N ARG A 54 -7.06 4.97 -5.20
CA ARG A 54 -7.70 3.73 -4.68
C ARG A 54 -7.98 3.76 -3.19
N LEU A 55 -7.13 4.45 -2.42
CA LEU A 55 -7.23 4.50 -0.96
C LEU A 55 -8.06 5.68 -0.47
N ASP A 56 -8.61 6.50 -1.38
CA ASP A 56 -9.32 7.73 -1.06
C ASP A 56 -8.51 8.66 -0.14
N THR A 57 -7.18 8.61 -0.32
CA THR A 57 -6.20 9.47 0.34
C THR A 57 -5.52 10.35 -0.70
N PRO A 58 -6.27 11.19 -1.42
CA PRO A 58 -5.67 12.09 -2.39
C PRO A 58 -4.70 13.03 -1.68
N ARG A 59 -3.61 13.38 -2.37
CA ARG A 59 -2.67 14.38 -1.88
C ARG A 59 -3.41 15.69 -1.60
N GLN A 60 -3.33 16.17 -0.36
CA GLN A 60 -3.63 17.58 -0.07
C GLN A 60 -2.40 18.40 -0.50
N ILE A 61 -2.62 19.33 -1.42
CA ILE A 61 -1.60 20.28 -1.92
C ILE A 61 -1.60 21.50 -1.02
#